data_AF-A0A952HE22-F1
#
_entry.id   AF-A0A952HE22-F1
#
_cell.length_a   1.000
_cell.length_b   1.000
_cell.length_c   1.000
_cell.angle_alpha   90.00
_cell.angle_beta   90.00
_cell.angle_gamma   90.00
#
_symmetry.space_group_name_H-M   'P 1'
#
loop_
_entity.id
_entity.type
_entity.pdbx_description
1 polymer ?
#
loop_
_entity_poly.entity_id
_entity_poly.type
_entity_poly.pdbx_seq_one_letter_code
_entity_poly.pdbx_strand_id
1 'polypeptide(L)'
;EQVAQVRHAESIGADWVILQPPPAGSYGAPEYIRFFGRVAEATDLPVAIQNAPAFFGRGLTSDEIRDLVTLHPNIKLVKGESPVTDIAGLIERTEGRIPVFNGRGGLELIDNFRIGCRGMILAPDCIDHAVRAYEACRAGDEAAAEAEYAKMLPAVVFVMQGIENLICYGKRLFGARAGIPIHDRAPAMRPTGVGLAMVERFAVRLGKLSG
;
A
#
# COMPACT_ATOMS: atom_id res chain seq x y z
N GLU A 1 -3.06 18.05 -13.89
CA GLU A 1 -1.82 17.60 -13.23
C GLU A 1 -1.58 16.10 -13.39
N GLN A 2 -2.40 15.20 -12.83
CA GLN A 2 -2.16 13.74 -12.93
C GLN A 2 -2.04 13.21 -14.37
N VAL A 3 -2.81 13.74 -15.34
CA VAL A 3 -2.63 13.40 -16.76
C VAL A 3 -1.21 13.69 -17.27
N ALA A 4 -0.60 14.80 -16.83
CA ALA A 4 0.78 15.11 -17.20
C ALA A 4 1.77 14.17 -16.50
N GLN A 5 1.49 13.77 -15.26
CA GLN A 5 2.33 12.82 -14.50
C GLN A 5 2.30 11.42 -15.12
N VAL A 6 1.12 10.90 -15.52
CA VAL A 6 1.02 9.57 -16.14
C VAL A 6 1.69 9.54 -17.51
N ARG A 7 1.52 10.59 -18.34
CA ARG A 7 2.23 10.71 -19.62
C ARG A 7 3.74 10.79 -19.45
N HIS A 8 4.20 11.47 -18.40
CA HIS A 8 5.62 11.48 -18.08
C HIS A 8 6.11 10.09 -17.67
N ALA A 9 5.38 9.39 -16.79
CA ALA A 9 5.71 8.02 -16.37
C ALA A 9 5.79 7.05 -17.56
N GLU A 10 4.83 7.14 -18.49
CA GLU A 10 4.83 6.40 -19.76
C GLU A 10 6.05 6.76 -20.62
N SER A 11 6.37 8.05 -20.77
CA SER A 11 7.52 8.49 -21.58
C SER A 11 8.88 8.01 -21.07
N ILE A 12 8.98 7.68 -19.77
CA ILE A 12 10.20 7.15 -19.15
C ILE A 12 10.17 5.63 -18.98
N GLY A 13 9.15 4.95 -19.50
CA GLY A 13 9.07 3.48 -19.53
C GLY A 13 8.62 2.85 -18.21
N ALA A 14 7.81 3.52 -17.40
CA ALA A 14 7.20 2.90 -16.23
C ALA A 14 6.27 1.74 -16.65
N ASP A 15 6.31 0.60 -15.95
CA ASP A 15 5.44 -0.54 -16.26
C ASP A 15 3.99 -0.33 -15.80
N TRP A 16 3.78 0.46 -14.74
CA TRP A 16 2.49 0.68 -14.08
C TRP A 16 2.40 2.08 -13.46
N VAL A 17 1.17 2.57 -13.32
CA VAL A 17 0.87 3.77 -12.51
C VAL A 17 -0.18 3.45 -11.44
N ILE A 18 -0.07 4.07 -10.27
CA ILE A 18 -1.07 3.98 -9.20
C ILE A 18 -1.67 5.35 -8.95
N LEU A 19 -2.95 5.51 -9.25
CA LEU A 19 -3.67 6.77 -9.09
C LEU A 19 -4.22 6.91 -7.68
N GLN A 20 -4.06 8.10 -7.11
CA GLN A 20 -4.72 8.52 -5.87
C GLN A 20 -5.91 9.41 -6.21
N PRO A 21 -6.94 9.48 -5.33
CA PRO A 21 -8.00 10.45 -5.49
C PRO A 21 -7.44 11.89 -5.52
N PRO A 22 -8.19 12.87 -6.06
CA PRO A 22 -7.80 14.28 -6.03
C PRO A 22 -7.33 14.71 -4.62
N PRO A 23 -6.27 15.51 -4.47
CA PRO A 23 -5.68 15.84 -3.17
C PRO A 23 -6.50 16.83 -2.35
N ALA A 24 -7.42 17.58 -2.98
CA ALA A 24 -8.31 18.54 -2.34
C ALA A 24 -9.77 18.33 -2.77
N GLY A 25 -10.70 18.83 -1.95
CA GLY A 25 -12.15 18.70 -2.19
C GLY A 25 -12.77 17.42 -1.64
N SER A 26 -14.09 17.43 -1.51
CA SER A 26 -14.92 16.26 -1.22
C SER A 26 -15.99 16.18 -2.29
N TYR A 27 -16.02 15.06 -3.00
CA TYR A 27 -16.91 14.85 -4.13
C TYR A 27 -17.72 13.57 -3.94
N GLY A 28 -18.87 13.49 -4.59
CA GLY A 28 -19.62 12.25 -4.68
C GLY A 28 -18.90 11.23 -5.58
N ALA A 29 -19.19 9.95 -5.38
CA ALA A 29 -18.58 8.86 -6.14
C ALA A 29 -18.61 9.02 -7.67
N PRO A 30 -19.68 9.54 -8.32
CA PRO A 30 -19.67 9.74 -9.76
C PRO A 30 -18.53 10.65 -10.25
N GLU A 31 -18.11 11.62 -9.44
CA GLU A 31 -16.98 12.49 -9.81
C GLU A 31 -15.64 11.78 -9.65
N TYR A 32 -15.44 11.00 -8.57
CA TYR A 32 -14.22 10.19 -8.44
C TYR A 32 -14.11 9.14 -9.55
N ILE A 33 -15.22 8.51 -9.93
CA ILE A 33 -15.24 7.56 -11.04
C ILE A 33 -14.82 8.24 -12.34
N ARG A 34 -15.45 9.37 -12.69
CA ARG A 34 -15.06 10.17 -13.87
C ARG A 34 -13.61 10.63 -13.81
N PHE A 35 -13.12 11.02 -12.64
CA PHE A 35 -11.75 11.47 -12.45
C PHE A 35 -10.76 10.34 -12.76
N PHE A 36 -10.91 9.18 -12.12
CA PHE A 36 -10.04 8.04 -12.35
C PHE A 36 -10.10 7.58 -13.81
N GLY A 37 -11.30 7.50 -14.39
CA GLY A 37 -11.51 7.16 -15.79
C GLY A 37 -10.76 8.07 -16.75
N ARG A 38 -10.93 9.40 -16.60
CA ARG A 38 -10.23 10.40 -17.42
C ARG A 38 -8.71 10.32 -17.35
N VAL A 39 -8.15 10.03 -16.17
CA VAL A 39 -6.69 9.91 -16.02
C VAL A 39 -6.21 8.59 -16.60
N ALA A 40 -6.96 7.50 -16.39
CA ALA A 40 -6.62 6.19 -16.92
C ALA A 40 -6.65 6.18 -18.45
N GLU A 41 -7.64 6.81 -19.09
CA GLU A 41 -7.77 6.92 -20.56
C GLU A 41 -6.67 7.76 -21.22
N ALA A 42 -5.83 8.45 -20.43
CA ALA A 42 -4.78 9.32 -20.95
C ALA A 42 -3.41 8.63 -21.14
N THR A 43 -3.33 7.32 -20.91
CA THR A 43 -2.12 6.49 -21.02
C THR A 43 -2.48 5.08 -21.49
N ASP A 44 -1.55 4.42 -22.18
CA ASP A 44 -1.62 3.01 -22.54
C ASP A 44 -1.06 2.08 -21.44
N LEU A 45 -0.47 2.64 -20.38
CA LEU A 45 0.02 1.87 -19.24
C LEU A 45 -1.12 1.20 -18.46
N PRO A 46 -0.90 -0.01 -17.91
CA PRO A 46 -1.77 -0.57 -16.90
C PRO A 46 -1.91 0.35 -15.68
N VAL A 47 -3.17 0.59 -15.28
CA VAL A 47 -3.49 1.52 -14.18
C VAL A 47 -3.95 0.75 -12.95
N ALA A 48 -3.45 1.14 -11.79
CA ALA A 48 -4.04 0.79 -10.50
C ALA A 48 -4.66 2.03 -9.85
N ILE A 49 -5.61 1.82 -8.94
CA ILE A 49 -6.09 2.88 -8.03
C ILE A 49 -5.69 2.58 -6.59
N GLN A 50 -5.38 3.61 -5.81
CA GLN A 50 -5.20 3.50 -4.36
C GLN A 50 -6.46 3.99 -3.64
N ASN A 51 -7.15 3.07 -2.96
CA ASN A 51 -8.31 3.40 -2.15
C ASN A 51 -7.96 3.35 -0.66
N ALA A 52 -7.97 4.52 -0.02
CA ALA A 52 -7.48 4.70 1.34
C ALA A 52 -8.31 5.71 2.15
N PRO A 53 -9.63 5.48 2.31
CA PRO A 53 -10.55 6.47 2.90
C PRO A 53 -10.15 6.89 4.31
N ALA A 54 -9.66 5.96 5.15
CA ALA A 54 -9.19 6.27 6.50
C ALA A 54 -7.95 7.20 6.53
N PHE A 55 -7.15 7.22 5.46
CA PHE A 55 -5.93 8.03 5.40
C PHE A 55 -6.09 9.32 4.60
N PHE A 56 -6.90 9.31 3.55
CA PHE A 56 -7.12 10.47 2.68
C PHE A 56 -8.39 11.26 3.03
N GLY A 57 -9.20 10.75 3.97
CA GLY A 57 -10.53 11.27 4.31
C GLY A 57 -11.56 11.09 3.19
N ARG A 58 -11.21 10.35 2.13
CA ARG A 58 -12.01 10.16 0.92
C ARG A 58 -11.60 8.88 0.19
N GLY A 59 -12.56 8.26 -0.47
CA GLY A 59 -12.36 7.03 -1.23
C GLY A 59 -13.66 6.58 -1.86
N LEU A 60 -13.64 5.39 -2.41
CA LEU A 60 -14.78 4.70 -2.97
C LEU A 60 -15.15 3.51 -2.08
N THR A 61 -16.43 3.20 -1.99
CA THR A 61 -16.95 1.95 -1.44
C THR A 61 -16.68 0.78 -2.38
N SER A 62 -16.83 -0.46 -1.91
CA SER A 62 -16.66 -1.66 -2.73
C SER A 62 -17.59 -1.71 -3.94
N ASP A 63 -18.84 -1.27 -3.80
CA ASP A 63 -19.80 -1.19 -4.91
C ASP A 63 -19.39 -0.12 -5.94
N GLU A 64 -18.90 1.04 -5.49
CA GLU A 64 -18.42 2.09 -6.40
C GLU A 64 -17.11 1.71 -7.10
N ILE A 65 -16.23 0.94 -6.45
CA ILE A 65 -15.04 0.37 -7.10
C ILE A 65 -15.44 -0.64 -8.16
N ARG A 66 -16.42 -1.51 -7.88
CA ARG A 66 -16.98 -2.43 -8.90
C ARG A 66 -17.47 -1.65 -10.12
N ASP A 67 -18.19 -0.56 -9.91
CA ASP A 67 -18.69 0.28 -11.00
C ASP A 67 -17.54 0.93 -11.77
N LEU A 68 -16.55 1.49 -11.08
CA LEU A 68 -15.35 2.08 -11.68
C LEU A 68 -14.62 1.10 -12.61
N VAL A 69 -14.33 -0.11 -12.14
CA VAL A 69 -13.53 -1.10 -12.88
C VAL A 69 -14.33 -1.73 -14.02
N THR A 70 -15.66 -1.72 -13.92
CA THR A 70 -16.55 -2.13 -15.01
C THR A 70 -16.57 -1.09 -16.12
N LEU A 71 -16.58 0.20 -15.77
CA LEU A 71 -16.60 1.31 -16.73
C LEU A 71 -15.23 1.56 -17.39
N HIS A 72 -14.13 1.32 -16.66
CA HIS A 72 -12.78 1.64 -17.10
C HIS A 72 -11.86 0.40 -17.03
N PRO A 73 -11.91 -0.49 -18.05
CA PRO A 73 -11.24 -1.80 -18.01
C PRO A 73 -9.70 -1.72 -18.10
N ASN A 74 -9.11 -0.56 -18.36
CA ASN A 74 -7.67 -0.32 -18.24
C ASN A 74 -7.20 -0.12 -16.78
N ILE A 75 -8.13 0.03 -15.84
CA ILE A 75 -7.85 -0.11 -14.41
C ILE A 75 -7.76 -1.61 -14.11
N LYS A 76 -6.55 -2.08 -13.87
CA LYS A 76 -6.20 -3.50 -13.75
C LYS A 76 -5.92 -3.96 -12.33
N LEU A 77 -5.82 -3.06 -11.35
CA LEU A 77 -5.51 -3.40 -9.97
C LEU A 77 -6.10 -2.41 -8.97
N VAL A 78 -6.53 -2.89 -7.81
CA VAL A 78 -6.87 -2.04 -6.67
C VAL A 78 -5.81 -2.21 -5.59
N LYS A 79 -5.15 -1.10 -5.23
CA LYS A 79 -4.40 -0.99 -4.00
C LYS A 79 -5.35 -0.59 -2.88
N GLY A 80 -5.77 -1.58 -2.08
CA GLY A 80 -6.55 -1.35 -0.88
C GLY A 80 -5.70 -0.82 0.27
N GLU A 81 -6.30 -0.05 1.16
CA GLU A 81 -5.69 0.42 2.41
C GLU A 81 -6.74 0.36 3.54
N SER A 82 -7.36 -0.81 3.73
CA SER A 82 -8.45 -1.05 4.69
C SER A 82 -8.22 -2.33 5.53
N PRO A 83 -8.94 -2.50 6.66
CA PRO A 83 -9.00 -3.77 7.40
C PRO A 83 -9.36 -4.95 6.50
N VAL A 84 -8.91 -6.16 6.87
CA VAL A 84 -9.08 -7.35 6.03
C VAL A 84 -10.55 -7.66 5.74
N THR A 85 -11.45 -7.35 6.68
CA THR A 85 -12.91 -7.52 6.54
C THR A 85 -13.49 -6.69 5.39
N ASP A 86 -13.01 -5.46 5.22
CA ASP A 86 -13.49 -4.56 4.18
C ASP A 86 -12.92 -4.98 2.82
N ILE A 87 -11.67 -5.44 2.81
CA ILE A 87 -11.02 -5.98 1.61
C ILE A 87 -11.70 -7.27 1.14
N ALA A 88 -12.12 -8.14 2.05
CA ALA A 88 -12.91 -9.33 1.71
C ALA A 88 -14.20 -8.93 0.99
N GLY A 89 -14.92 -7.92 1.51
CA GLY A 89 -16.11 -7.37 0.86
C GLY A 89 -15.81 -6.76 -0.52
N LEU A 90 -14.66 -6.10 -0.71
CA LEU A 90 -14.23 -5.62 -2.02
C LEU A 90 -13.99 -6.75 -3.02
N ILE A 91 -13.28 -7.80 -2.62
CA ILE A 91 -13.01 -8.98 -3.47
C ILE A 91 -14.34 -9.64 -3.87
N GLU A 92 -15.27 -9.80 -2.92
CA GLU A 92 -16.60 -10.35 -3.17
C GLU A 92 -17.41 -9.48 -4.16
N ARG A 93 -17.49 -8.17 -3.92
CA ARG A 93 -18.27 -7.24 -4.78
C ARG A 93 -17.72 -7.09 -6.19
N THR A 94 -16.42 -7.30 -6.36
CA THR A 94 -15.79 -7.33 -7.68
C THR A 94 -15.76 -8.72 -8.30
N GLU A 95 -16.31 -9.73 -7.62
CA GLU A 95 -16.33 -11.15 -8.04
C GLU A 95 -14.91 -11.67 -8.38
N GLY A 96 -13.89 -11.13 -7.71
CA GLY A 96 -12.49 -11.44 -8.02
C GLY A 96 -12.00 -11.04 -9.42
N ARG A 97 -12.77 -10.24 -10.17
CA ARG A 97 -12.44 -9.82 -11.56
C ARG A 97 -11.28 -8.83 -11.63
N ILE A 98 -10.96 -8.16 -10.53
CA ILE A 98 -9.80 -7.28 -10.41
C ILE A 98 -8.91 -7.74 -9.26
N PRO A 99 -7.59 -7.92 -9.48
CA PRO A 99 -6.68 -8.24 -8.40
C PRO A 99 -6.64 -7.10 -7.37
N VAL A 100 -6.75 -7.48 -6.09
CA VAL A 100 -6.60 -6.57 -4.97
C VAL A 100 -5.25 -6.82 -4.30
N PHE A 101 -4.49 -5.75 -4.11
CA PHE A 101 -3.27 -5.73 -3.31
C PHE A 101 -3.53 -4.82 -2.12
N ASN A 102 -3.47 -5.33 -0.88
CA ASN A 102 -3.68 -4.46 0.27
C ASN A 102 -2.37 -3.77 0.70
N GLY A 103 -2.48 -2.74 1.54
CA GLY A 103 -1.38 -1.95 2.06
C GLY A 103 -1.28 -2.04 3.59
N ARG A 104 -1.35 -0.89 4.25
CA ARG A 104 -1.35 -0.70 5.70
C ARG A 104 -0.11 -1.25 6.40
N GLY A 105 1.05 -1.08 5.77
CA GLY A 105 2.32 -1.57 6.30
C GLY A 105 2.40 -3.09 6.46
N GLY A 106 1.43 -3.85 5.94
CA GLY A 106 1.33 -5.30 6.14
C GLY A 106 0.54 -5.70 7.38
N LEU A 107 -0.30 -4.83 7.95
CA LEU A 107 -1.28 -5.28 8.94
C LEU A 107 -2.22 -6.34 8.32
N GLU A 108 -2.47 -7.41 9.09
CA GLU A 108 -3.30 -8.54 8.67
C GLU A 108 -2.75 -9.26 7.41
N LEU A 109 -1.42 -9.23 7.18
CA LEU A 109 -0.80 -9.70 5.92
C LEU A 109 -1.19 -11.13 5.54
N ILE A 110 -1.15 -12.08 6.48
CA ILE A 110 -1.49 -13.48 6.22
C ILE A 110 -2.99 -13.61 5.90
N ASP A 111 -3.85 -12.94 6.68
CA ASP A 111 -5.30 -12.97 6.46
C ASP A 111 -5.70 -12.34 5.12
N ASN A 112 -5.00 -11.30 4.68
CA ASN A 112 -5.20 -10.71 3.35
C ASN A 112 -4.96 -11.75 2.24
N PHE A 113 -3.94 -12.62 2.38
CA PHE A 113 -3.74 -13.70 1.42
C PHE A 113 -4.80 -14.79 1.53
N ARG A 114 -5.24 -15.14 2.76
CA ARG A 114 -6.33 -16.11 2.98
C ARG A 114 -7.63 -15.71 2.29
N ILE A 115 -7.97 -14.41 2.28
CA ILE A 115 -9.18 -13.90 1.61
C ILE A 115 -9.01 -13.68 0.11
N GLY A 116 -7.84 -13.94 -0.46
CA GLY A 116 -7.60 -13.87 -1.91
C GLY A 116 -6.94 -12.60 -2.42
N CYS A 117 -6.33 -11.76 -1.57
CA CYS A 117 -5.44 -10.71 -2.07
C CYS A 117 -4.31 -11.33 -2.90
N ARG A 118 -3.98 -10.70 -4.03
CA ARG A 118 -2.98 -11.20 -4.98
C ARG A 118 -1.55 -10.75 -4.64
N GLY A 119 -1.42 -9.83 -3.70
CA GLY A 119 -0.16 -9.33 -3.19
C GLY A 119 -0.37 -8.21 -2.18
N MET A 120 0.72 -7.53 -1.82
CA MET A 120 0.71 -6.36 -0.95
C MET A 120 1.55 -5.26 -1.59
N ILE A 121 1.20 -3.99 -1.35
CA ILE A 121 2.02 -2.83 -1.75
C ILE A 121 2.42 -2.08 -0.49
N LEU A 122 3.65 -2.27 -0.04
CA LEU A 122 4.14 -1.88 1.29
C LEU A 122 5.23 -0.82 1.23
N ALA A 123 5.43 -0.12 2.35
CA ALA A 123 6.67 0.59 2.61
C ALA A 123 7.82 -0.42 2.83
N PRO A 124 9.09 -0.02 2.55
CA PRO A 124 10.18 -0.98 2.46
C PRO A 124 10.79 -1.38 3.81
N ASP A 125 10.31 -0.81 4.92
CA ASP A 125 10.90 -0.93 6.25
C ASP A 125 10.93 -2.36 6.82
N CYS A 126 9.99 -3.21 6.39
CA CYS A 126 9.90 -4.62 6.77
C CYS A 126 9.80 -5.57 5.55
N ILE A 127 10.20 -5.12 4.36
CA ILE A 127 9.85 -5.78 3.09
C ILE A 127 10.38 -7.20 2.93
N ASP A 128 11.58 -7.48 3.43
CA ASP A 128 12.22 -8.78 3.34
C ASP A 128 11.45 -9.86 4.12
N HIS A 129 10.92 -9.52 5.31
CA HIS A 129 10.03 -10.41 6.06
C HIS A 129 8.68 -10.58 5.38
N ALA A 130 8.12 -9.50 4.81
CA ALA A 130 6.87 -9.57 4.08
C ALA A 130 6.98 -10.48 2.83
N VAL A 131 8.10 -10.39 2.11
CA VAL A 131 8.40 -11.27 0.97
C VAL A 131 8.55 -12.71 1.42
N ARG A 132 9.31 -13.00 2.49
CA ARG A 132 9.42 -14.37 3.01
C ARG A 132 8.06 -14.94 3.43
N ALA A 133 7.22 -14.14 4.08
CA ALA A 133 5.86 -14.54 4.44
C ALA A 133 4.99 -14.82 3.21
N TYR A 134 5.07 -13.95 2.18
CA TYR A 134 4.39 -14.13 0.91
C TYR A 134 4.81 -15.42 0.19
N GLU A 135 6.12 -15.69 0.07
CA GLU A 135 6.62 -16.91 -0.57
C GLU A 135 6.21 -18.16 0.20
N ALA A 136 6.23 -18.13 1.54
CA ALA A 136 5.73 -19.23 2.37
C ALA A 136 4.22 -19.47 2.15
N CYS A 137 3.40 -18.42 2.09
CA CYS A 137 1.98 -18.54 1.71
C CYS A 137 1.80 -19.17 0.32
N ARG A 138 2.61 -18.76 -0.67
CA ARG A 138 2.56 -19.35 -2.03
C ARG A 138 2.96 -20.81 -2.06
N ALA A 139 3.87 -21.22 -1.18
CA ALA A 139 4.31 -22.61 -1.04
C ALA A 139 3.34 -23.48 -0.22
N GLY A 140 2.31 -22.89 0.40
CA GLY A 140 1.39 -23.58 1.30
C GLY A 140 1.97 -23.84 2.70
N ASP A 141 3.10 -23.22 3.04
CA ASP A 141 3.71 -23.31 4.37
C ASP A 141 3.17 -22.21 5.28
N GLU A 142 1.97 -22.44 5.80
CA GLU A 142 1.27 -21.50 6.67
C GLU A 142 2.05 -21.21 7.97
N ALA A 143 2.75 -22.21 8.52
CA ALA A 143 3.53 -22.05 9.73
C ALA A 143 4.73 -21.13 9.51
N ALA A 144 5.47 -21.30 8.42
CA ALA A 144 6.57 -20.39 8.08
C ALA A 144 6.08 -18.97 7.77
N ALA A 145 4.94 -18.85 7.10
CA ALA A 145 4.35 -17.55 6.78
C ALA A 145 3.99 -16.76 8.04
N GLU A 146 3.28 -17.40 8.98
CA GLU A 146 2.93 -16.81 10.28
C GLU A 146 4.18 -16.48 11.11
N ALA A 147 5.21 -17.34 11.08
CA ALA A 147 6.46 -17.10 11.79
C ALA A 147 7.22 -15.87 11.26
N GLU A 148 7.25 -15.66 9.94
CA GLU A 148 7.86 -14.47 9.34
C GLU A 148 7.05 -13.20 9.61
N TYR A 149 5.72 -13.29 9.48
CA TYR A 149 4.83 -12.18 9.78
C TYR A 149 4.95 -11.74 11.25
N ALA A 150 5.01 -12.67 12.20
CA ALA A 150 5.17 -12.38 13.62
C ALA A 150 6.46 -11.62 13.95
N LYS A 151 7.54 -11.82 13.19
CA LYS A 151 8.82 -11.09 13.38
C LYS A 151 8.66 -9.61 13.04
N MET A 152 7.99 -9.29 11.94
CA MET A 152 7.79 -7.92 11.48
C MET A 152 6.62 -7.20 12.17
N LEU A 153 5.57 -7.92 12.58
CA LEU A 153 4.31 -7.33 13.05
C LEU A 153 4.49 -6.25 14.13
N PRO A 154 5.32 -6.41 15.19
CA PRO A 154 5.44 -5.35 16.19
C PRO A 154 6.04 -4.04 15.63
N ALA A 155 6.90 -4.13 14.60
CA ALA A 155 7.43 -2.94 13.93
C ALA A 155 6.34 -2.31 13.05
N VAL A 156 5.58 -3.12 12.31
CA VAL A 156 4.43 -2.68 11.51
C VAL A 156 3.39 -1.94 12.37
N VAL A 157 3.00 -2.51 13.50
CA VAL A 157 2.07 -1.88 14.45
C VAL A 157 2.61 -0.53 14.91
N PHE A 158 3.90 -0.45 15.24
CA PHE A 158 4.51 0.81 15.66
C PHE A 158 4.54 1.87 14.55
N VAL A 159 4.93 1.51 13.31
CA VAL A 159 5.06 2.49 12.22
C VAL A 159 3.71 2.88 11.63
N MET A 160 2.74 1.97 11.59
CA MET A 160 1.44 2.19 10.93
C MET A 160 0.39 2.77 11.88
N GLN A 161 0.72 3.89 12.54
CA GLN A 161 -0.23 4.68 13.34
C GLN A 161 -0.90 5.81 12.54
N GLY A 162 -0.56 5.93 11.25
CA GLY A 162 -0.98 6.99 10.34
C GLY A 162 0.12 7.28 9.32
N ILE A 163 -0.20 8.02 8.26
CA ILE A 163 0.76 8.33 7.18
C ILE A 163 1.98 9.07 7.75
N GLU A 164 1.78 10.07 8.60
CA GLU A 164 2.90 10.86 9.16
C GLU A 164 3.84 10.01 10.00
N ASN A 165 3.28 9.09 10.80
CA ASN A 165 4.06 8.18 11.63
C ASN A 165 4.84 7.17 10.78
N LEU A 166 4.22 6.63 9.72
CA LEU A 166 4.88 5.74 8.76
C LEU A 166 6.02 6.47 8.04
N ILE A 167 5.77 7.69 7.56
CA ILE A 167 6.79 8.52 6.92
C ILE A 167 7.90 8.88 7.92
N CYS A 168 7.59 9.13 9.19
CA CYS A 168 8.59 9.50 10.19
C CYS A 168 9.46 8.30 10.58
N TYR A 169 8.84 7.22 11.06
CA TYR A 169 9.55 6.10 11.68
C TYR A 169 9.80 4.94 10.72
N GLY A 170 8.88 4.65 9.78
CA GLY A 170 9.09 3.63 8.76
C GLY A 170 10.31 3.93 7.90
N LYS A 171 10.45 5.17 7.41
CA LYS A 171 11.67 5.54 6.65
C LYS A 171 12.95 5.43 7.49
N ARG A 172 12.88 5.71 8.80
CA ARG A 172 14.04 5.61 9.70
C ARG A 172 14.41 4.17 9.99
N LEU A 173 13.41 3.30 10.13
CA LEU A 173 13.61 1.87 10.22
C LEU A 173 14.24 1.33 8.93
N PHE A 174 13.71 1.70 7.76
CA PHE A 174 14.32 1.36 6.48
C PHE A 174 15.77 1.87 6.39
N GLY A 175 16.02 3.15 6.68
CA GLY A 175 17.35 3.75 6.63
C GLY A 175 18.36 3.06 7.56
N ALA A 176 17.96 2.74 8.80
CA ALA A 176 18.79 2.02 9.75
C ALA A 176 19.14 0.60 9.26
N ARG A 177 18.17 -0.10 8.64
CA ARG A 177 18.38 -1.46 8.11
C ARG A 177 19.15 -1.48 6.78
N ALA A 178 19.00 -0.45 5.95
CA ALA A 178 19.64 -0.30 4.64
C ALA A 178 21.00 0.42 4.70
N GLY A 179 21.35 1.05 5.83
CA GLY A 179 22.53 1.92 5.92
C GLY A 179 22.39 3.24 5.14
N ILE A 180 21.16 3.72 4.94
CA ILE A 180 20.86 4.94 4.19
C ILE A 180 20.54 6.07 5.19
N PRO A 181 21.23 7.23 5.11
CA PRO A 181 20.92 8.38 5.96
C PRO A 181 19.53 8.96 5.62
N ILE A 182 18.82 9.43 6.64
CA ILE A 182 17.47 9.98 6.49
C ILE A 182 17.49 11.49 6.58
N HIS A 183 16.90 12.12 5.57
CA HIS A 183 16.70 13.57 5.50
C HIS A 183 15.20 13.88 5.40
N ASP A 184 14.73 14.81 6.24
CA ASP A 184 13.35 15.27 6.24
C ASP A 184 13.20 16.49 5.31
N ARG A 185 12.24 16.43 4.38
CA ARG A 185 11.76 17.62 3.67
C ARG A 185 10.60 18.21 4.44
N ALA A 186 10.68 19.49 4.79
CA ALA A 186 9.59 20.19 5.49
C ALA A 186 8.36 20.37 4.57
N PRO A 187 7.13 20.30 5.10
CA PRO A 187 6.78 20.00 6.49
C PRO A 187 6.92 18.50 6.82
N ALA A 188 7.40 18.16 8.02
CA ALA A 188 7.58 16.79 8.48
C ALA A 188 7.36 16.64 9.99
N MET A 189 6.74 15.52 10.38
CA MET A 189 6.71 15.09 11.78
C MET A 189 8.15 14.89 12.28
N ARG A 190 8.47 15.47 13.44
CA ARG A 190 9.76 15.27 14.11
C ARG A 190 9.72 13.99 14.96
N PRO A 191 10.75 13.14 14.90
CA PRO A 191 10.81 11.96 15.75
C PRO A 191 11.03 12.38 17.21
N THR A 192 10.48 11.60 18.15
CA THR A 192 10.80 11.74 19.59
C THR A 192 11.95 10.81 19.96
N GLY A 193 12.61 11.05 21.10
CA GLY A 193 13.64 10.14 21.61
C GLY A 193 13.13 8.71 21.83
N VAL A 194 11.88 8.57 22.29
CA VAL A 194 11.21 7.27 22.45
C VAL A 194 11.03 6.56 21.12
N GLY A 195 10.55 7.28 20.10
CA GLY A 195 10.35 6.71 18.77
C GLY A 195 11.67 6.29 18.10
N LEU A 196 12.73 7.07 18.28
CA LEU A 196 14.08 6.70 17.81
C LEU A 196 14.59 5.43 18.50
N ALA A 197 14.42 5.31 19.81
CA ALA A 197 14.80 4.11 20.55
C ALA A 197 13.99 2.88 20.11
N MET A 198 12.72 3.04 19.74
CA MET A 198 11.91 1.96 19.15
C MET A 198 12.42 1.55 17.78
N VAL A 199 12.73 2.51 16.90
CA VAL A 199 13.33 2.24 15.58
C VAL A 199 14.62 1.45 15.71
N GLU A 200 15.52 1.85 16.61
CA GLU A 200 16.78 1.15 16.84
C GLU A 200 16.56 -0.30 17.29
N ARG A 201 15.68 -0.53 18.27
CA ARG A 201 15.35 -1.89 18.72
C ARG A 201 14.78 -2.75 17.59
N PHE A 202 13.90 -2.20 16.76
CA PHE A 202 13.35 -2.94 15.62
C PHE A 202 14.40 -3.19 14.54
N ALA A 203 15.27 -2.23 14.24
CA ALA A 203 16.36 -2.41 13.28
C ALA A 203 17.34 -3.50 13.73
N VAL A 204 17.70 -3.55 15.01
CA VAL A 204 18.53 -4.62 15.58
C VAL A 204 17.81 -5.97 15.47
N ARG A 205 16.53 -6.04 15.85
CA ARG A 205 15.75 -7.29 15.84
C ARG A 205 15.52 -7.85 14.44
N LEU A 206 15.21 -6.99 13.48
CA LEU A 206 14.92 -7.36 12.08
C LEU A 206 16.19 -7.51 11.22
N GLY A 207 17.35 -7.10 11.75
CA GLY A 207 18.62 -7.14 11.05
C GLY A 207 18.69 -6.19 9.85
N LYS A 208 19.84 -6.23 9.17
CA LYS A 208 20.07 -5.46 7.93
C LYS A 208 19.25 -6.04 6.79
N LEU A 209 18.85 -5.18 5.85
CA LEU A 209 18.32 -5.65 4.57
C LEU A 209 19.46 -6.29 3.78
N SER A 210 19.34 -7.57 3.48
CA SER A 210 20.19 -8.26 2.51
C SER A 210 19.83 -7.78 1.10
N GLY A 211 20.81 -7.25 0.38
CA GLY A 211 20.69 -6.95 -1.05
C GLY A 211 20.73 -8.20 -1.91
#